data_AF-A0A6C0HND9-F1
#
_entry.id   AF-A0A6C0HND9-F1
#
_cell.length_a   1.000
_cell.length_b   1.000
_cell.length_c   1.000
_cell.angle_alpha   90.00
_cell.angle_beta   90.00
_cell.angle_gamma   90.00
#
_symmetry.space_group_name_H-M   'P 1'
#
loop_
_entity.id
_entity.type
_entity.pdbx_description
1 polymer ?
#
loop_
_entity_poly.entity_id
_entity_poly.type
_entity_poly.pdbx_seq_one_letter_code
_entity_poly.pdbx_strand_id
1 'polypeptide(L)'
;MASVFDIEQFCGDFLRKSNIKKRPEANDVIVPKFILSEKNIQNLSSNFEKCVRGYHLINDDPIKETPWEDINAQVLNAAGCIVDKKSNGSHKPGTDLSCAIGNLSNKSTQYEKNYTSFKISSYRLTTVCSDKNPGTADTIVSEITRRKNFNYYSIIARSEKEKEIRYDWYLIPSDYRQFDPSSYIWVPRIGKTGKNKGVPTGWETNVIDGSSMSITFSMSSQLWLDIFITDDMKKFIISSCTINKGITLNYIDLYVKETR
;
A
#
# COMPACT_ATOMS: atom_id res chain seq x y z
N MET A 1 -5.69 -21.48 -45.47
CA MET A 1 -4.30 -21.02 -45.68
C MET A 1 -4.24 -19.52 -45.46
N ALA A 2 -3.87 -19.11 -44.26
CA ALA A 2 -3.36 -17.77 -43.94
C ALA A 2 -2.53 -17.95 -42.65
N SER A 3 -1.26 -17.59 -42.74
CA SER A 3 -0.18 -17.98 -41.84
C SER A 3 -0.18 -17.20 -40.53
N VAL A 4 0.20 -17.93 -39.49
CA VAL A 4 0.51 -17.49 -38.13
C VAL A 4 1.52 -16.34 -38.16
N PHE A 5 1.18 -15.22 -37.52
CA PHE A 5 2.12 -14.14 -37.21
C PHE A 5 2.86 -14.52 -35.93
N ASP A 6 4.16 -14.73 -36.07
CA ASP A 6 5.06 -15.20 -35.01
C ASP A 6 5.53 -14.01 -34.16
N ILE A 7 5.18 -14.04 -32.86
CA ILE A 7 5.44 -12.95 -31.90
C ILE A 7 6.93 -12.90 -31.47
N GLU A 8 7.73 -13.91 -31.84
CA GLU A 8 9.16 -13.96 -31.54
C GLU A 8 10.00 -12.95 -32.35
N GLN A 9 9.49 -12.46 -33.48
CA GLN A 9 10.30 -11.62 -34.38
C GLN A 9 10.36 -10.13 -33.98
N PHE A 10 9.51 -9.67 -33.05
CA PHE A 10 9.54 -8.27 -32.59
C PHE A 10 10.47 -8.04 -31.39
N CYS A 11 10.87 -9.11 -30.67
CA CYS A 11 11.82 -9.01 -29.55
C CYS A 11 13.30 -9.17 -29.98
N GLY A 12 13.57 -9.65 -31.20
CA GLY A 12 14.92 -9.93 -31.68
C GLY A 12 15.73 -8.72 -32.16
N ASP A 13 15.07 -7.68 -32.68
CA ASP A 13 15.76 -6.60 -33.39
C ASP A 13 16.10 -5.37 -32.53
N PHE A 14 15.57 -5.29 -31.30
CA PHE A 14 15.97 -4.24 -30.35
C PHE A 14 17.31 -4.58 -29.63
N LEU A 15 17.76 -5.83 -29.68
CA LEU A 15 18.97 -6.29 -28.97
C LEU A 15 20.23 -6.40 -29.85
N ARG A 16 20.19 -6.00 -31.13
CA ARG A 16 21.35 -6.13 -32.06
C ARG A 16 22.13 -4.85 -32.35
N LYS A 17 21.88 -3.75 -31.63
CA LYS A 17 22.72 -2.55 -31.70
C LYS A 17 22.98 -1.94 -30.32
N SER A 18 23.81 -2.58 -29.52
CA SER A 18 24.70 -1.85 -28.62
C SER A 18 25.91 -2.69 -28.26
N ASN A 19 27.07 -2.22 -28.71
CA ASN A 19 28.36 -2.79 -28.36
C ASN A 19 28.59 -2.71 -26.86
N ILE A 20 29.14 -3.81 -26.36
CA ILE A 20 29.53 -4.12 -24.99
C ILE A 20 30.30 -2.96 -24.32
N LYS A 21 29.74 -2.44 -23.22
CA LYS A 21 30.52 -2.05 -22.04
C LYS A 21 29.98 -2.84 -20.85
N LYS A 22 30.92 -3.41 -20.09
CA LYS A 22 30.74 -4.36 -18.99
C LYS A 22 29.51 -4.04 -18.11
N ARG A 23 28.70 -5.08 -17.90
CA ARG A 23 27.62 -5.16 -16.91
C ARG A 23 28.18 -4.78 -15.53
N PRO A 24 27.67 -3.76 -14.83
CA PRO A 24 27.86 -3.70 -13.40
C PRO A 24 26.96 -4.77 -12.77
N GLU A 25 27.49 -5.36 -11.71
CA GLU A 25 26.91 -6.42 -10.90
C GLU A 25 25.58 -5.99 -10.26
N ALA A 26 24.88 -6.99 -9.72
CA ALA A 26 23.57 -6.91 -9.08
C ALA A 26 23.33 -5.57 -8.35
N ASN A 27 22.30 -4.85 -8.79
CA ASN A 27 21.79 -3.70 -8.06
C ASN A 27 21.18 -4.21 -6.75
N ASP A 28 21.92 -4.00 -5.66
CA ASP A 28 21.44 -4.10 -4.29
C ASP A 28 20.09 -3.38 -4.17
N VAL A 29 19.05 -4.16 -3.87
CA VAL A 29 17.78 -3.63 -3.40
C VAL A 29 18.06 -3.00 -2.03
N ILE A 30 18.08 -1.66 -1.99
CA ILE A 30 18.10 -0.93 -0.71
C ILE A 30 16.66 -0.95 -0.15
N VAL A 31 16.24 -2.13 0.33
CA VAL A 31 15.32 -2.20 1.48
C VAL A 31 16.02 -1.45 2.61
N PRO A 32 15.34 -0.83 3.60
CA PRO A 32 16.02 -0.29 4.77
C PRO A 32 16.96 -1.36 5.35
N LYS A 33 18.26 -1.28 4.99
CA LYS A 33 19.27 -2.33 5.17
C LYS A 33 19.63 -2.53 6.64
N PHE A 34 18.87 -1.88 7.53
CA PHE A 34 19.13 -1.73 8.94
C PHE A 34 18.25 -2.61 9.85
N ILE A 35 17.22 -3.30 9.33
CA ILE A 35 16.32 -4.09 10.20
C ILE A 35 16.12 -5.54 9.73
N LEU A 36 16.02 -5.80 8.43
CA LEU A 36 15.71 -7.13 7.90
C LEU A 36 16.92 -7.76 7.22
N SER A 37 17.27 -9.00 7.61
CA SER A 37 18.26 -9.78 6.87
C SER A 37 17.70 -10.19 5.50
N GLU A 38 18.58 -10.46 4.53
CA GLU A 38 18.18 -10.99 3.21
C GLU A 38 17.35 -12.27 3.35
N LYS A 39 17.69 -13.12 4.32
CA LYS A 39 16.92 -14.33 4.64
C LYS A 39 15.51 -14.00 5.10
N ASN A 40 15.33 -12.96 5.93
CA ASN A 40 14.00 -12.54 6.33
C ASN A 40 13.21 -12.01 5.13
N ILE A 41 13.82 -11.21 4.25
CA ILE A 41 13.14 -10.70 3.05
C ILE A 41 12.68 -11.84 2.13
N GLN A 42 13.54 -12.83 1.89
CA GLN A 42 13.19 -14.02 1.11
C GLN A 42 12.03 -14.80 1.74
N ASN A 43 12.08 -14.99 3.07
CA ASN A 43 11.00 -15.67 3.78
C ASN A 43 9.68 -14.88 3.74
N LEU A 44 9.74 -13.55 3.93
CA LEU A 44 8.58 -12.68 3.82
C LEU A 44 7.94 -12.80 2.42
N SER A 45 8.75 -12.75 1.37
CA SER A 45 8.25 -12.87 0.00
C SER A 45 7.62 -14.23 -0.28
N SER A 46 8.30 -15.33 0.09
CA SER A 46 7.77 -16.68 -0.11
C SER A 46 6.48 -16.92 0.68
N ASN A 47 6.43 -16.47 1.94
CA ASN A 47 5.25 -16.64 2.78
C ASN A 47 4.09 -15.74 2.33
N PHE A 48 4.38 -14.52 1.85
CA PHE A 48 3.37 -13.65 1.26
C PHE A 48 2.70 -14.32 0.07
N GLU A 49 3.47 -14.86 -0.87
CA GLU A 49 2.91 -15.57 -2.03
C GLU A 49 2.04 -16.76 -1.60
N LYS A 50 2.51 -17.58 -0.65
CA LYS A 50 1.74 -18.72 -0.12
C LYS A 50 0.43 -18.27 0.52
N CYS A 51 0.44 -17.24 1.35
CA CYS A 51 -0.75 -16.74 2.02
C CYS A 51 -1.74 -16.11 1.03
N VAL A 52 -1.28 -15.32 0.06
CA VAL A 52 -2.15 -14.72 -0.97
C VAL A 52 -2.79 -15.81 -1.83
N ARG A 53 -2.00 -16.78 -2.31
CA ARG A 53 -2.53 -17.91 -3.07
C ARG A 53 -3.50 -18.74 -2.23
N GLY A 54 -3.15 -19.06 -1.00
CA GLY A 54 -3.98 -19.81 -0.06
C GLY A 54 -5.32 -19.14 0.21
N TYR A 55 -5.33 -17.82 0.44
CA TYR A 55 -6.54 -17.02 0.60
C TYR A 55 -7.47 -17.16 -0.62
N HIS A 56 -6.89 -17.09 -1.82
CA HIS A 56 -7.64 -17.19 -3.08
C HIS A 56 -8.03 -18.61 -3.49
N LEU A 57 -7.60 -19.64 -2.75
CA LEU A 57 -8.17 -20.98 -2.95
C LEU A 57 -9.64 -21.03 -2.55
N ILE A 58 -10.06 -20.22 -1.57
CA ILE A 58 -11.41 -20.23 -0.99
C ILE A 58 -12.16 -18.91 -1.10
N ASN A 59 -11.51 -17.82 -1.50
CA ASN A 59 -12.12 -16.49 -1.65
C ASN A 59 -11.83 -15.90 -3.04
N ASP A 60 -12.87 -15.39 -3.71
CA ASP A 60 -12.71 -14.62 -4.95
C ASP A 60 -12.51 -13.11 -4.71
N ASP A 61 -12.93 -12.62 -3.54
CA ASP A 61 -12.82 -11.20 -3.18
C ASP A 61 -11.35 -10.77 -3.06
N PRO A 62 -11.01 -9.53 -3.44
CA PRO A 62 -9.66 -9.02 -3.25
C PRO A 62 -9.30 -8.86 -1.76
N ILE A 63 -8.04 -9.13 -1.41
CA ILE A 63 -7.51 -8.91 -0.06
C ILE A 63 -7.52 -7.40 0.25
N LYS A 64 -8.29 -7.01 1.26
CA LYS A 64 -8.41 -5.64 1.76
C LYS A 64 -8.69 -5.63 3.26
N GLU A 65 -8.42 -4.51 3.94
CA GLU A 65 -8.81 -4.28 5.33
C GLU A 65 -8.41 -5.42 6.29
N THR A 66 -9.37 -6.03 6.99
CA THR A 66 -9.12 -7.08 8.01
C THR A 66 -8.39 -8.31 7.44
N PRO A 67 -8.79 -8.90 6.29
CA PRO A 67 -8.00 -9.95 5.63
C PRO A 67 -6.51 -9.61 5.45
N TRP A 68 -6.19 -8.35 5.14
CA TRP A 68 -4.78 -7.95 4.99
C TRP A 68 -4.04 -7.98 6.33
N GLU A 69 -4.67 -7.49 7.41
CA GLU A 69 -4.08 -7.52 8.75
C GLU A 69 -3.78 -8.96 9.21
N ASP A 70 -4.70 -9.89 8.94
CA ASP A 70 -4.55 -11.31 9.27
C ASP A 70 -3.41 -11.96 8.48
N ILE A 71 -3.40 -11.75 7.16
CA ILE A 71 -2.37 -12.29 6.27
C ILE A 71 -1.00 -11.71 6.62
N ASN A 72 -0.89 -10.39 6.81
CA ASN A 72 0.37 -9.73 7.14
C ASN A 72 0.96 -10.31 8.45
N ALA A 73 0.14 -10.49 9.47
CA ALA A 73 0.58 -11.10 10.72
C ALA A 73 1.08 -12.55 10.55
N GLN A 74 0.42 -13.37 9.74
CA GLN A 74 0.86 -14.73 9.44
C GLN A 74 2.20 -14.75 8.70
N VAL A 75 2.34 -13.89 7.68
CA VAL A 75 3.56 -13.77 6.87
C VAL A 75 4.75 -13.34 7.74
N LEU A 76 4.56 -12.33 8.59
CA LEU A 76 5.58 -11.83 9.52
C LEU A 76 6.04 -12.92 10.50
N ASN A 77 5.09 -13.57 11.20
CA ASN A 77 5.41 -14.64 12.14
C ASN A 77 6.16 -15.80 11.47
N ALA A 78 5.67 -16.26 10.31
CA ALA A 78 6.31 -17.33 9.56
C ALA A 78 7.70 -16.96 9.01
N ALA A 79 7.98 -15.68 8.82
CA ALA A 79 9.30 -15.18 8.43
C ALA A 79 10.25 -14.92 9.61
N GLY A 80 9.82 -15.22 10.84
CA GLY A 80 10.59 -14.99 12.07
C GLY A 80 10.50 -13.55 12.61
N CYS A 81 9.61 -12.72 12.05
CA CYS A 81 9.30 -11.39 12.57
C CYS A 81 8.12 -11.52 13.53
N ILE A 82 8.40 -11.91 14.78
CA ILE A 82 7.38 -12.20 15.79
C ILE A 82 6.44 -11.00 15.97
N VAL A 83 5.15 -11.26 15.92
CA VAL A 83 4.08 -10.28 16.10
C VAL A 83 3.60 -10.32 17.55
N ASP A 84 3.85 -9.23 18.28
CA ASP A 84 3.52 -9.10 19.70
C ASP A 84 2.08 -8.62 19.93
N LYS A 85 1.56 -7.82 18.99
CA LYS A 85 0.23 -7.22 19.11
C LYS A 85 -0.45 -7.07 17.77
N LYS A 86 -1.77 -7.27 17.77
CA LYS A 86 -2.66 -7.06 16.64
C LYS A 86 -3.94 -6.34 17.08
N SER A 87 -4.39 -5.37 16.28
CA SER A 87 -5.59 -4.57 16.55
C SER A 87 -6.89 -5.35 16.34
N ASN A 88 -6.87 -6.48 15.63
CA ASN A 88 -8.01 -7.34 15.29
C ASN A 88 -9.16 -6.53 14.69
N GLY A 89 -8.85 -5.63 13.75
CA GLY A 89 -9.85 -4.79 13.09
C GLY A 89 -10.39 -3.62 13.94
N SER A 90 -9.79 -3.32 15.10
CA SER A 90 -10.19 -2.13 15.85
C SER A 90 -9.87 -0.86 15.04
N HIS A 91 -10.89 -0.09 14.65
CA HIS A 91 -10.80 1.12 13.80
C HIS A 91 -10.08 2.33 14.44
N LYS A 92 -9.20 2.11 15.44
CA LYS A 92 -8.44 3.20 16.05
C LYS A 92 -7.33 3.63 15.10
N PRO A 93 -7.19 4.92 14.77
CA PRO A 93 -6.12 5.38 13.89
C PRO A 93 -4.75 5.12 14.53
N GLY A 94 -3.81 4.57 13.76
CA GLY A 94 -2.43 4.36 14.18
C GLY A 94 -1.91 2.98 13.81
N THR A 95 -1.25 2.34 14.77
CA THR A 95 -0.64 1.01 14.68
C THR A 95 -1.70 -0.09 14.67
N ASP A 96 -1.64 -0.94 13.66
CA ASP A 96 -2.47 -2.13 13.50
C ASP A 96 -1.71 -3.40 13.95
N LEU A 97 -0.41 -3.46 13.70
CA LEU A 97 0.46 -4.57 14.10
C LEU A 97 1.72 -4.05 14.80
N SER A 98 2.13 -4.68 15.90
CA SER A 98 3.45 -4.49 16.50
C SER A 98 4.23 -5.79 16.37
N CYS A 99 5.45 -5.71 15.85
CA CYS A 99 6.31 -6.87 15.63
C CYS A 99 7.79 -6.50 15.76
N ALA A 100 8.67 -7.50 15.65
CA ALA A 100 10.12 -7.34 15.80
C ALA A 100 10.75 -6.27 14.90
N ILE A 101 10.13 -5.94 13.76
CA ILE A 101 10.61 -4.89 12.85
C ILE A 101 10.07 -3.49 13.16
N GLY A 102 9.09 -3.39 14.06
CA GLY A 102 8.44 -2.15 14.48
C GLY A 102 6.91 -2.21 14.40
N ASN A 103 6.32 -1.05 14.61
CA ASN A 103 4.87 -0.84 14.53
C ASN A 103 4.46 -0.54 13.08
N LEU A 104 3.40 -1.20 12.61
CA LEU A 104 2.89 -1.12 11.25
C LEU A 104 1.48 -0.51 11.24
N SER A 105 1.22 0.41 10.31
CA SER A 105 -0.14 0.79 9.90
C SER A 105 -0.49 0.06 8.62
N ASN A 106 -1.44 -0.86 8.68
CA ASN A 106 -1.87 -1.65 7.55
C ASN A 106 -2.81 -0.83 6.66
N LYS A 107 -2.53 -0.85 5.37
CA LYS A 107 -3.37 -0.21 4.35
C LYS A 107 -3.62 -1.16 3.21
N SER A 108 -4.81 -1.12 2.66
CA SER A 108 -5.15 -1.79 1.41
C SER A 108 -5.62 -0.75 0.42
N THR A 109 -5.14 -0.84 -0.81
CA THR A 109 -5.48 0.11 -1.88
C THR A 109 -5.56 -0.57 -3.22
N GLN A 110 -6.19 0.11 -4.19
CA GLN A 110 -6.19 -0.28 -5.58
C GLN A 110 -5.35 0.72 -6.35
N TYR A 111 -4.55 0.22 -7.29
CA TYR A 111 -3.79 1.08 -8.18
C TYR A 111 -4.69 1.94 -9.06
N GLU A 112 -4.26 3.17 -9.27
CA GLU A 112 -4.79 4.10 -10.26
C GLU A 112 -3.77 4.31 -11.39
N LYS A 113 -4.25 4.80 -12.55
CA LYS A 113 -3.42 5.28 -13.67
C LYS A 113 -2.30 4.31 -14.08
N ASN A 114 -2.64 3.08 -14.46
CA ASN A 114 -1.67 2.06 -14.92
C ASN A 114 -0.54 1.78 -13.91
N TYR A 115 -0.86 1.59 -12.63
CA TYR A 115 0.11 1.24 -11.57
C TYR A 115 1.10 2.36 -11.22
N THR A 116 0.73 3.61 -11.49
CA THR A 116 1.61 4.77 -11.20
C THR A 116 1.21 5.52 -9.94
N SER A 117 0.02 5.26 -9.40
CA SER A 117 -0.45 5.92 -8.18
C SER A 117 -1.43 5.06 -7.39
N PHE A 118 -1.63 5.40 -6.13
CA PHE A 118 -2.70 4.84 -5.30
C PHE A 118 -3.15 5.85 -4.24
N LYS A 119 -4.33 5.63 -3.68
CA LYS A 119 -4.87 6.44 -2.58
C LYS A 119 -4.99 5.62 -1.31
N ILE A 120 -4.58 6.20 -0.18
CA ILE A 120 -4.79 5.60 1.14
C ILE A 120 -5.43 6.61 2.09
N SER A 121 -6.25 6.09 3.00
CA SER A 121 -6.81 6.86 4.10
C SER A 121 -5.97 6.70 5.37
N SER A 122 -5.93 7.75 6.19
CA SER A 122 -5.13 7.76 7.43
C SER A 122 -5.92 8.27 8.64
N TYR A 123 -5.63 9.46 9.16
CA TYR A 123 -6.25 9.99 10.38
C TYR A 123 -7.63 10.60 10.15
N ARG A 124 -8.57 10.36 11.08
CA ARG A 124 -9.83 11.11 11.21
C ARG A 124 -9.60 12.32 12.08
N LEU A 125 -9.79 13.53 11.54
CA LEU A 125 -9.33 14.78 12.14
C LEU A 125 -10.48 15.68 12.62
N THR A 126 -11.66 15.11 12.86
CA THR A 126 -12.85 15.85 13.34
C THR A 126 -12.63 16.63 14.64
N THR A 127 -11.61 16.29 15.43
CA THR A 127 -11.24 17.00 16.66
C THR A 127 -10.51 18.31 16.40
N VAL A 128 -9.92 18.51 15.22
CA VAL A 128 -9.12 19.70 14.88
C VAL A 128 -9.62 20.44 13.65
N CYS A 129 -10.40 19.79 12.78
CA CYS A 129 -11.01 20.43 11.62
C CYS A 129 -12.38 19.84 11.28
N SER A 130 -13.30 20.68 10.82
CA SER A 130 -14.68 20.37 10.43
C SER A 130 -15.26 21.49 9.56
N ASP A 131 -16.50 21.31 9.09
CA ASP A 131 -17.26 22.32 8.37
C ASP A 131 -17.59 23.56 9.22
N LYS A 132 -17.71 23.38 10.54
CA LYS A 132 -17.97 24.46 11.51
C LYS A 132 -16.71 25.15 12.00
N ASN A 133 -15.61 24.40 12.10
CA ASN A 133 -14.30 24.90 12.49
C ASN A 133 -13.25 24.32 11.56
N PRO A 134 -12.84 25.05 10.51
CA PRO A 134 -11.85 24.56 9.54
C PRO A 134 -10.49 24.21 10.16
N GLY A 135 -10.17 24.74 11.35
CA GLY A 135 -8.84 24.60 11.95
C GLY A 135 -7.77 25.39 11.21
N THR A 136 -6.52 25.03 11.44
CA THR A 136 -5.33 25.59 10.75
C THR A 136 -4.41 24.47 10.30
N ALA A 137 -3.55 24.75 9.31
CA ALA A 137 -2.51 23.82 8.86
C ALA A 137 -1.67 23.28 10.04
N ASP A 138 -1.19 24.17 10.90
CA ASP A 138 -0.32 23.82 12.04
C ASP A 138 -1.04 22.89 13.03
N THR A 139 -2.32 23.17 13.33
CA THR A 139 -3.11 22.29 14.22
C THR A 139 -3.35 20.92 13.62
N ILE A 140 -3.53 20.83 12.29
CA ILE A 140 -3.72 19.56 11.58
C ILE A 140 -2.44 18.74 11.61
N VAL A 141 -1.31 19.35 11.21
CA VAL A 141 0.00 18.69 11.19
C VAL A 141 0.39 18.25 12.60
N SER A 142 0.22 19.12 13.60
CA SER A 142 0.53 18.81 14.99
C SER A 142 -0.29 17.63 15.51
N GLU A 143 -1.58 17.57 15.19
CA GLU A 143 -2.44 16.47 15.62
C GLU A 143 -2.08 15.14 14.95
N ILE A 144 -1.71 15.16 13.66
CA ILE A 144 -1.22 13.98 12.96
C ILE A 144 0.08 13.49 13.60
N THR A 145 1.06 14.37 13.79
CA THR A 145 2.35 14.04 14.39
C THR A 145 2.18 13.50 15.81
N ARG A 146 1.31 14.11 16.62
CA ARG A 146 1.00 13.66 17.99
C ARG A 146 0.39 12.26 18.04
N ARG A 147 -0.44 11.89 17.06
CA ARG A 147 -1.10 10.57 16.98
C ARG A 147 -0.25 9.50 16.31
N LYS A 148 0.80 9.87 15.58
CA LYS A 148 1.67 8.95 14.87
C LYS A 148 2.41 8.06 15.87
N ASN A 149 2.07 6.77 15.87
CA ASN A 149 2.64 5.77 16.77
C ASN A 149 3.21 4.54 16.05
N PHE A 150 3.38 4.62 14.73
CA PHE A 150 3.87 3.53 13.89
C PHE A 150 5.11 3.92 13.08
N ASN A 151 5.95 2.92 12.79
CA ASN A 151 7.21 3.07 12.08
C ASN A 151 7.03 2.91 10.56
N TYR A 152 6.10 2.06 10.12
CA TYR A 152 5.94 1.77 8.70
C TYR A 152 4.47 1.76 8.27
N TYR A 153 4.22 2.17 7.03
CA TYR A 153 3.02 1.81 6.30
C TYR A 153 3.24 0.44 5.65
N SER A 154 2.43 -0.54 6.02
CA SER A 154 2.39 -1.86 5.38
C SER A 154 1.20 -1.90 4.42
N ILE A 155 1.47 -1.67 3.14
CA ILE A 155 0.44 -1.43 2.12
C ILE A 155 0.34 -2.64 1.19
N ILE A 156 -0.84 -3.25 1.11
CA ILE A 156 -1.17 -4.14 0.00
C ILE A 156 -1.86 -3.32 -1.11
N ALA A 157 -1.15 -3.14 -2.21
CA ALA A 157 -1.66 -2.46 -3.40
C ALA A 157 -2.05 -3.51 -4.43
N ARG A 158 -3.21 -3.35 -5.06
CA ARG A 158 -3.73 -4.35 -6.00
C ARG A 158 -4.16 -3.77 -7.34
N SER A 159 -4.03 -4.62 -8.35
CA SER A 159 -4.60 -4.46 -9.67
C SER A 159 -5.58 -5.57 -9.93
N GLU A 160 -6.81 -5.23 -10.26
CA GLU A 160 -7.84 -6.21 -10.57
C GLU A 160 -8.13 -6.16 -12.07
N LYS A 161 -8.03 -7.31 -12.73
CA LYS A 161 -8.56 -7.54 -14.07
C LYS A 161 -9.69 -8.57 -14.00
N GLU A 162 -10.27 -8.89 -15.16
CA GLU A 162 -11.37 -9.84 -15.23
C GLU A 162 -11.01 -11.23 -14.69
N LYS A 163 -9.82 -11.74 -15.04
CA LYS A 163 -9.38 -13.11 -14.70
C LYS A 163 -8.24 -13.18 -13.69
N GLU A 164 -7.62 -12.06 -13.35
CA GLU A 164 -6.44 -12.04 -12.50
C GLU A 164 -6.48 -10.87 -11.50
N ILE A 165 -5.82 -11.07 -10.36
CA ILE A 165 -5.48 -10.00 -9.43
C ILE A 165 -3.97 -10.02 -9.22
N ARG A 166 -3.32 -8.88 -9.39
CA ARG A 166 -1.92 -8.66 -8.99
C ARG A 166 -1.88 -7.89 -7.69
N TYR A 167 -1.04 -8.32 -6.76
CA TYR A 167 -0.75 -7.66 -5.50
C TYR A 167 0.72 -7.31 -5.42
N ASP A 168 1.01 -6.11 -4.92
CA ASP A 168 2.34 -5.68 -4.50
C ASP A 168 2.25 -5.27 -3.02
N TRP A 169 3.16 -5.80 -2.20
CA TRP A 169 3.26 -5.47 -0.78
C TRP A 169 4.40 -4.49 -0.56
N TYR A 170 4.05 -3.28 -0.10
CA TYR A 170 4.99 -2.23 0.28
C TYR A 170 5.18 -2.19 1.79
N LEU A 171 6.42 -1.96 2.22
CA LEU A 171 6.78 -1.63 3.59
C LEU A 171 7.55 -0.29 3.59
N ILE A 172 6.81 0.81 3.70
CA ILE A 172 7.34 2.17 3.52
C ILE A 172 7.53 2.83 4.89
N PRO A 173 8.69 3.45 5.18
CA PRO A 173 8.88 4.24 6.40
C PRO A 173 7.81 5.31 6.55
N SER A 174 7.29 5.49 7.75
CA SER A 174 6.18 6.42 8.00
C SER A 174 6.60 7.89 7.93
N ASP A 175 7.91 8.16 7.94
CA ASP A 175 8.56 9.46 7.73
C ASP A 175 9.06 9.65 6.28
N TYR A 176 8.78 8.70 5.38
CA TYR A 176 9.06 8.89 3.96
C TYR A 176 8.32 10.11 3.43
N ARG A 177 9.02 10.98 2.68
CA ARG A 177 8.60 12.35 2.34
C ARG A 177 7.16 12.44 1.82
N GLN A 178 6.74 11.55 0.92
CA GLN A 178 5.39 11.56 0.35
C GLN A 178 4.28 11.31 1.40
N PHE A 179 4.60 10.67 2.52
CA PHE A 179 3.68 10.33 3.61
C PHE A 179 3.75 11.29 4.79
N ASP A 180 4.76 12.16 4.84
CA ASP A 180 4.94 13.14 5.91
C ASP A 180 4.13 14.42 5.64
N PRO A 181 3.07 14.72 6.43
CA PRO A 181 2.25 15.91 6.24
C PRO A 181 3.02 17.23 6.42
N SER A 182 4.11 17.22 7.21
CA SER A 182 4.91 18.41 7.48
C SER A 182 5.77 18.84 6.29
N SER A 183 6.00 17.92 5.35
CA SER A 183 6.72 18.19 4.10
C SER A 183 5.91 19.04 3.10
N TYR A 184 4.61 19.22 3.33
CA TYR A 184 3.69 19.88 2.40
C TYR A 184 3.23 21.26 2.88
N ILE A 185 2.85 22.11 1.93
CA ILE A 185 2.14 23.36 2.15
C ILE A 185 0.65 23.09 2.08
N TRP A 186 -0.07 23.40 3.16
CA TRP A 186 -1.50 23.19 3.30
C TRP A 186 -2.29 24.47 3.01
N VAL A 187 -3.31 24.36 2.18
CA VAL A 187 -4.22 25.46 1.85
C VAL A 187 -5.69 25.04 2.04
N PRO A 188 -6.58 25.96 2.46
CA PRO A 188 -8.00 25.68 2.52
C PRO A 188 -8.56 25.37 1.13
N ARG A 189 -9.32 24.26 1.02
CA ARG A 189 -10.09 23.95 -0.19
C ARG A 189 -11.38 24.76 -0.20
N ILE A 190 -11.51 25.70 -1.11
CA ILE A 190 -12.69 26.57 -1.21
C ILE A 190 -13.76 25.95 -2.11
N GLY A 191 -15.00 25.89 -1.64
CA GLY A 191 -16.12 25.42 -2.43
C GLY A 191 -16.38 26.35 -3.63
N LYS A 192 -16.59 25.76 -4.81
CA LYS A 192 -16.72 26.51 -6.08
C LYS A 192 -18.17 26.79 -6.48
N THR A 193 -19.13 26.02 -5.98
CA THR A 193 -20.52 26.03 -6.44
C THR A 193 -21.53 25.85 -5.30
N GLY A 194 -22.78 26.25 -5.56
CA GLY A 194 -23.92 26.04 -4.67
C GLY A 194 -23.76 26.69 -3.29
N LYS A 195 -24.34 26.05 -2.28
CA LYS A 195 -24.37 26.52 -0.88
C LYS A 195 -22.99 26.67 -0.22
N ASN A 196 -21.96 26.03 -0.79
CA ASN A 196 -20.60 26.04 -0.25
C ASN A 196 -19.67 27.02 -0.99
N LYS A 197 -20.19 27.81 -1.93
CA LYS A 197 -19.37 28.72 -2.72
C LYS A 197 -18.67 29.75 -1.82
N GLY A 198 -17.33 29.82 -1.91
CA GLY A 198 -16.52 30.75 -1.13
C GLY A 198 -16.24 30.31 0.32
N VAL A 199 -16.79 29.17 0.75
CA VAL A 199 -16.59 28.64 2.11
C VAL A 199 -15.53 27.53 2.07
N PRO A 200 -14.64 27.42 3.08
CA PRO A 200 -13.76 26.28 3.23
C PRO A 200 -14.56 24.97 3.36
N THR A 201 -14.30 24.03 2.46
CA THR A 201 -14.93 22.68 2.43
C THR A 201 -13.94 21.58 2.78
N GLY A 202 -12.72 21.94 3.12
CA GLY A 202 -11.65 21.01 3.44
C GLY A 202 -10.27 21.66 3.39
N TRP A 203 -9.27 20.81 3.31
CA TRP A 203 -7.87 21.19 3.10
C TRP A 203 -7.26 20.38 1.96
N GLU A 204 -6.29 20.97 1.29
CA GLU A 204 -5.47 20.30 0.30
C GLU A 204 -4.04 20.81 0.36
N THR A 205 -3.11 20.02 -0.17
CA THR A 205 -1.71 20.41 -0.23
C THR A 205 -1.27 20.79 -1.63
N ASN A 206 -0.10 21.41 -1.73
CA ASN A 206 0.68 21.38 -2.96
C ASN A 206 1.05 19.93 -3.34
N VAL A 207 1.61 19.76 -4.55
CA VAL A 207 2.10 18.48 -5.05
C VAL A 207 3.60 18.36 -4.82
N ILE A 208 4.06 17.22 -4.31
CA ILE A 208 5.47 16.86 -4.14
C ILE A 208 5.69 15.49 -4.76
N ASP A 209 6.60 15.38 -5.72
CA ASP A 209 6.91 14.14 -6.42
C ASP A 209 5.65 13.44 -6.99
N GLY A 210 4.70 14.24 -7.50
CA GLY A 210 3.41 13.77 -8.02
C GLY A 210 2.37 13.40 -6.94
N SER A 211 2.74 13.44 -5.66
CA SER A 211 1.88 13.08 -4.53
C SER A 211 1.25 14.31 -3.87
N SER A 212 0.11 14.14 -3.23
CA SER A 212 -0.61 15.20 -2.50
C SER A 212 -1.47 14.65 -1.37
N MET A 213 -1.97 15.51 -0.50
CA MET A 213 -2.89 15.16 0.58
C MET A 213 -4.13 16.02 0.53
N SER A 214 -5.24 15.48 1.03
CA SER A 214 -6.46 16.26 1.21
C SER A 214 -7.32 15.78 2.36
N ILE A 215 -8.13 16.70 2.88
CA ILE A 215 -9.17 16.47 3.86
C ILE A 215 -10.43 17.10 3.30
N THR A 216 -11.54 16.39 3.32
CA THR A 216 -12.86 16.97 3.00
C THR A 216 -13.65 17.03 4.29
N PHE A 217 -14.22 18.20 4.60
CA PHE A 217 -15.09 18.38 5.75
C PHE A 217 -16.40 17.62 5.53
N SER A 218 -16.44 16.43 6.12
CA SER A 218 -17.57 15.52 6.17
C SER A 218 -17.55 14.82 7.53
N MET A 219 -18.43 13.83 7.75
CA MET A 219 -18.60 13.18 9.06
C MET A 219 -17.30 12.72 9.73
N SER A 220 -16.27 12.34 8.96
CA SER A 220 -15.01 11.82 9.51
C SER A 220 -13.81 12.76 9.35
N SER A 221 -13.93 13.85 8.56
CA SER A 221 -12.82 14.73 8.18
C SER A 221 -11.51 13.95 7.98
N GLN A 222 -11.60 12.92 7.14
CA GLN A 222 -10.58 11.90 6.94
C GLN A 222 -9.45 12.46 6.08
N LEU A 223 -8.21 12.29 6.54
CA LEU A 223 -7.02 12.50 5.74
C LEU A 223 -6.91 11.42 4.66
N TRP A 224 -6.78 11.88 3.41
CA TRP A 224 -6.48 11.08 2.23
C TRP A 224 -5.11 11.47 1.68
N LEU A 225 -4.31 10.47 1.36
CA LEU A 225 -3.03 10.63 0.70
C LEU A 225 -3.17 10.08 -0.71
N ASP A 226 -2.92 10.92 -1.71
CA ASP A 226 -2.79 10.54 -3.12
C ASP A 226 -1.30 10.41 -3.43
N ILE A 227 -0.85 9.17 -3.61
CA ILE A 227 0.57 8.84 -3.69
C ILE A 227 0.92 8.46 -5.12
N PHE A 228 1.87 9.18 -5.70
CA PHE A 228 2.52 8.80 -6.94
C PHE A 228 3.76 7.94 -6.65
N ILE A 229 3.86 6.82 -7.37
CA ILE A 229 4.88 5.80 -7.15
C ILE A 229 6.11 6.17 -7.96
N THR A 230 7.10 6.74 -7.29
CA THR A 230 8.42 7.00 -7.87
C THR A 230 9.23 5.71 -8.00
N ASP A 231 10.27 5.73 -8.83
CA ASP A 231 11.19 4.58 -8.93
C ASP A 231 11.92 4.30 -7.61
N ASP A 232 12.15 5.34 -6.80
CA ASP A 232 12.73 5.17 -5.45
C ASP A 232 11.77 4.43 -4.51
N MET A 233 10.47 4.76 -4.55
CA MET A 233 9.46 4.11 -3.71
C MET A 233 9.31 2.61 -4.02
N LYS A 234 9.56 2.20 -5.28
CA LYS A 234 9.51 0.78 -5.67
C LYS A 234 10.51 -0.08 -4.91
N LYS A 235 11.56 0.49 -4.32
CA LYS A 235 12.52 -0.23 -3.47
C LYS A 235 11.89 -0.75 -2.17
N PHE A 236 10.76 -0.19 -1.76
CA PHE A 236 10.00 -0.65 -0.59
C PHE A 236 9.03 -1.80 -0.90
N ILE A 237 8.99 -2.30 -2.13
CA ILE A 237 8.23 -3.51 -2.46
C ILE A 237 8.96 -4.72 -1.87
N ILE A 238 8.33 -5.38 -0.91
CA ILE A 238 8.85 -6.59 -0.27
C ILE A 238 8.52 -7.83 -1.10
N SER A 239 7.33 -7.86 -1.70
CA SER A 239 6.90 -8.98 -2.53
C SER A 239 5.79 -8.59 -3.50
N SER A 240 5.68 -9.34 -4.59
CA SER A 240 4.59 -9.26 -5.56
C SER A 240 4.03 -10.64 -5.83
N CYS A 241 2.73 -10.74 -6.13
CA CYS A 241 2.07 -11.99 -6.49
C CYS A 241 0.92 -11.72 -7.45
N THR A 242 0.79 -12.53 -8.50
CA THR A 242 -0.38 -12.55 -9.38
C THR A 242 -1.13 -13.86 -9.20
N ILE A 243 -2.43 -13.76 -9.00
CA ILE A 243 -3.35 -14.91 -8.90
C ILE A 243 -4.38 -14.85 -10.01
N ASN A 244 -4.82 -16.02 -10.46
CA ASN A 244 -6.02 -16.13 -11.28
C ASN A 244 -7.22 -16.19 -10.35
N LYS A 245 -8.31 -15.51 -10.72
CA LYS A 245 -9.59 -15.60 -10.02
C LYS A 245 -10.20 -16.99 -10.23
N GLY A 246 -11.02 -17.41 -9.27
CA GLY A 246 -11.68 -18.71 -9.27
C GLY A 246 -11.37 -19.49 -8.00
N ILE A 247 -12.36 -19.56 -7.12
CA ILE A 247 -12.36 -20.45 -5.96
C ILE A 247 -12.17 -21.89 -6.42
N THR A 248 -11.24 -22.60 -5.77
CA THR A 248 -10.92 -24.01 -6.06
C THR A 248 -11.26 -24.96 -4.90
N LEU A 249 -11.48 -24.41 -3.70
CA LEU A 249 -11.81 -25.15 -2.49
C LEU A 249 -12.88 -24.38 -1.71
N ASN A 250 -13.72 -25.10 -0.97
CA ASN A 250 -14.58 -24.49 0.06
C ASN A 250 -14.16 -24.95 1.47
N TYR A 251 -14.83 -24.44 2.51
CA TYR A 251 -14.51 -24.78 3.90
C TYR A 251 -14.69 -26.27 4.24
N ILE A 252 -15.62 -26.98 3.57
CA ILE A 252 -15.80 -28.43 3.74
C ILE A 252 -14.58 -29.17 3.15
N ASP A 253 -14.13 -28.78 1.97
CA ASP A 253 -12.96 -29.39 1.33
C ASP A 253 -11.69 -29.20 2.18
N LEU A 254 -11.53 -28.03 2.82
CA LEU A 254 -10.43 -27.77 3.74
C LEU A 254 -10.48 -28.68 4.97
N TYR A 255 -11.64 -28.80 5.63
CA TYR A 255 -11.81 -29.67 6.80
C TYR A 255 -11.52 -31.13 6.48
N VAL A 256 -12.00 -31.62 5.33
CA VAL A 256 -11.75 -33.00 4.88
C VAL A 256 -10.28 -33.25 4.55
N LYS A 257 -9.55 -32.26 4.04
CA LYS A 257 -8.11 -32.40 3.76
C LYS A 257 -7.25 -32.42 5.03
N GLU A 258 -7.58 -31.64 6.04
CA GLU A 258 -6.84 -31.58 7.31
C GLU A 258 -7.00 -32.86 8.15
N THR A 259 -8.14 -33.54 8.01
CA THR A 259 -8.49 -34.73 8.80
C THR A 259 -8.03 -36.05 8.20
N ARG A 260 -7.23 -36.01 7.12
CA ARG A 260 -6.63 -37.17 6.45
C ARG A 260 -5.14 -37.25 6.72
#